data_AF-A0A931DZW9-F1
#
_entry.id   AF-A0A931DZW9-F1
#
_cell.length_a   1.000
_cell.length_b   1.000
_cell.length_c   1.000
_cell.angle_alpha   90.00
_cell.angle_beta   90.00
_cell.angle_gamma   90.00
#
_symmetry.space_group_name_H-M   'P 1'
#
loop_
_entity.id
_entity.type
_entity.pdbx_description
1 polymer ?
#
loop_
_entity_poly.entity_id
_entity_poly.type
_entity_poly.pdbx_seq_one_letter_code
_entity_poly.pdbx_strand_id
1 'polypeptide(L)'
;MAQDCCIDHDEAHALLCELFDEDITAERKEEIRAIIRKCPDCFRQLGREEEIRSLVKRCNCADRAPESLRQRIVQTISISYTEATIYRA
;
A
#
# COMPACT_ATOMS: atom_id res chain seq x y z
N MET A 1 13.03 7.75 25.63
CA MET A 1 11.74 7.82 26.35
C MET A 1 11.03 6.52 26.02
N ALA A 2 10.89 5.62 27.01
CA ALA A 2 10.27 4.32 26.78
C ALA A 2 8.79 4.55 26.49
N GLN A 3 8.40 4.31 25.24
CA GLN A 3 7.02 4.35 24.79
C GLN A 3 6.27 3.24 25.54
N ASP A 4 5.14 3.57 26.18
CA ASP A 4 4.37 2.63 27.00
C ASP A 4 3.54 1.73 26.08
N CYS A 5 4.25 0.87 25.36
CA CYS A 5 3.71 -0.01 24.34
C CYS A 5 3.39 -1.36 24.99
N CYS A 6 2.14 -1.80 24.90
CA CYS A 6 1.72 -3.10 25.41
C CYS A 6 2.01 -4.26 24.45
N ILE A 7 2.60 -3.95 23.29
CA ILE A 7 3.01 -4.87 22.24
C ILE A 7 4.49 -4.61 21.98
N ASP A 8 5.23 -5.63 21.56
CA ASP A 8 6.61 -5.44 21.14
C ASP A 8 6.68 -4.43 19.97
N HIS A 9 7.68 -3.55 19.97
CA HIS A 9 7.79 -2.50 18.96
C HIS A 9 8.01 -3.07 17.55
N ASP A 10 8.78 -4.15 17.45
CA ASP A 10 9.05 -4.79 16.16
C ASP A 10 7.82 -5.53 15.65
N GLU A 11 7.03 -6.12 16.56
CA GLU A 11 5.73 -6.71 16.24
C GLU A 11 4.73 -5.65 15.75
N ALA A 12 4.64 -4.51 16.44
CA ALA A 12 3.78 -3.40 16.03
C ALA A 12 4.17 -2.86 14.64
N HIS A 13 5.47 -2.76 14.36
CA HIS A 13 5.97 -2.35 13.05
C HIS A 13 5.62 -3.37 11.96
N ALA A 14 5.81 -4.68 12.22
CA ALA A 14 5.47 -5.73 11.29
C ALA A 14 3.97 -5.72 10.91
N LEU A 15 3.09 -5.53 11.91
CA LEU A 15 1.65 -5.40 11.71
C LEU A 15 1.29 -4.17 10.87
N LEU A 16 1.96 -3.04 11.08
CA LEU A 16 1.75 -1.83 10.27
C LEU A 16 2.20 -2.04 8.82
N CYS A 17 3.33 -2.70 8.60
CA CYS A 17 3.78 -3.06 7.25
C CYS A 17 2.75 -3.96 6.55
N GLU A 18 2.27 -5.00 7.23
CA GLU A 18 1.26 -5.92 6.70
C GLU A 18 -0.05 -5.17 6.36
N LEU A 19 -0.50 -4.24 7.22
CA LEU A 19 -1.72 -3.45 7.02
C LEU A 19 -1.71 -2.61 5.73
N PHE A 20 -0.53 -2.09 5.36
CA PHE A 20 -0.36 -1.20 4.21
C PHE A 20 0.11 -1.89 2.93
N ASP A 21 0.32 -3.20 3.00
CA ASP A 21 0.62 -4.06 1.86
C ASP A 21 -0.56 -4.07 0.86
N GLU A 22 -0.25 -4.32 -0.42
CA GLU A 22 -1.26 -4.35 -1.49
C GLU A 22 -2.02 -5.68 -1.52
N ASP A 23 -1.41 -6.76 -1.05
CA ASP A 23 -1.94 -8.14 -1.15
C ASP A 23 -2.78 -8.56 0.08
N ILE A 24 -3.01 -7.66 1.04
CA ILE A 24 -3.74 -7.96 2.28
C ILE A 24 -5.28 -7.91 2.11
N THR A 25 -5.95 -8.94 2.64
CA THR A 25 -7.42 -9.06 2.61
C THR A 25 -8.12 -8.07 3.53
N ALA A 26 -9.41 -7.80 3.26
CA ALA A 26 -10.19 -6.85 4.06
C ALA A 26 -10.40 -7.35 5.51
N GLU A 27 -10.59 -8.65 5.68
CA GLU A 27 -10.74 -9.30 6.98
C GLU A 27 -9.46 -9.12 7.80
N ARG A 28 -8.30 -9.38 7.19
CA ARG A 28 -7.00 -9.27 7.85
C ARG A 28 -6.67 -7.82 8.23
N LYS A 29 -7.04 -6.84 7.40
CA LYS A 29 -6.89 -5.41 7.74
C LYS A 29 -7.64 -5.06 9.03
N GLU A 30 -8.86 -5.56 9.20
CA GLU A 30 -9.65 -5.24 10.40
C GLU A 30 -9.12 -5.94 11.65
N GLU A 31 -8.64 -7.18 11.52
CA GLU A 31 -7.94 -7.88 12.61
C GLU A 31 -6.73 -7.09 13.10
N ILE A 32 -5.87 -6.65 12.19
CA ILE A 32 -4.67 -5.88 12.52
C ILE A 32 -5.05 -4.57 13.20
N ARG A 33 -6.06 -3.84 12.70
CA ARG A 33 -6.57 -2.63 13.35
C ARG A 33 -7.07 -2.91 14.76
N ALA A 34 -7.76 -4.03 14.98
CA ALA A 34 -8.23 -4.41 16.30
C ALA A 34 -7.07 -4.71 17.27
N ILE A 35 -5.99 -5.32 16.80
CA ILE A 35 -4.78 -5.55 17.59
C ILE A 35 -4.13 -4.21 17.96
N ILE A 36 -3.90 -3.35 16.97
CA ILE A 36 -3.24 -2.04 17.16
C ILE A 36 -4.04 -1.13 18.11
N ARG A 37 -5.38 -1.15 18.04
CA ARG A 37 -6.27 -0.37 18.94
C ARG A 37 -6.09 -0.72 20.42
N LYS A 38 -5.56 -1.90 20.77
CA LYS A 38 -5.28 -2.27 22.16
C LYS A 38 -4.15 -1.46 22.77
N CYS A 39 -3.27 -0.89 21.93
CA CYS A 39 -2.19 -0.01 22.35
C CYS A 39 -2.46 1.44 21.93
N PRO A 40 -2.62 2.38 22.88
CA PRO A 40 -2.82 3.80 22.55
C PRO A 40 -1.68 4.41 21.72
N ASP A 41 -0.44 3.95 21.93
CA ASP A 41 0.72 4.44 21.20
C ASP A 41 0.78 3.91 19.77
N CYS A 42 0.61 2.59 19.57
CA CYS A 42 0.53 2.03 18.22
C CYS A 42 -0.64 2.62 17.43
N PHE A 43 -1.78 2.87 18.10
CA PHE A 43 -2.93 3.50 17.46
C PHE A 43 -2.65 4.95 17.03
N ARG A 44 -1.93 5.73 17.86
CA ARG A 44 -1.43 7.06 17.45
C ARG A 44 -0.47 6.97 16.27
N GLN A 45 0.42 6.00 16.26
CA GLN A 45 1.36 5.78 15.15
C GLN A 45 0.61 5.45 13.86
N LEU A 46 -0.38 4.55 13.91
CA LEU A 46 -1.23 4.23 12.77
C LEU A 46 -1.89 5.49 12.17
N GLY A 47 -2.46 6.36 13.00
CA GLY A 47 -3.07 7.59 12.53
C GLY A 47 -2.10 8.52 11.79
N ARG A 48 -0.84 8.61 12.27
CA ARG A 48 0.22 9.38 11.59
C ARG A 48 0.59 8.75 10.25
N GLU A 49 0.75 7.43 10.20
CA GLU A 49 1.05 6.71 8.95
C GLU A 49 -0.06 6.90 7.91
N GLU A 50 -1.32 6.83 8.32
CA GLU A 50 -2.48 7.06 7.43
C GLU A 50 -2.49 8.51 6.89
N GLU A 51 -2.18 9.50 7.73
CA GLU A 51 -2.08 10.91 7.33
C GLU A 51 -0.95 11.13 6.33
N ILE A 52 0.26 10.61 6.61
CA ILE A 52 1.42 10.69 5.71
C ILE A 52 1.10 10.00 4.38
N ARG A 53 0.53 8.80 4.41
CA ARG A 53 0.19 8.05 3.18
C ARG A 53 -0.88 8.77 2.36
N SER A 54 -1.84 9.42 3.01
CA SER A 54 -2.83 10.29 2.36
C SER A 54 -2.18 11.50 1.68
N LEU A 55 -1.26 12.18 2.38
CA LEU A 55 -0.45 13.27 1.82
C LEU A 55 0.33 12.82 0.58
N VAL A 56 1.08 11.72 0.69
CA VAL A 56 1.89 11.17 -0.41
C VAL A 56 1.01 10.79 -1.60
N LYS A 57 -0.13 10.12 -1.36
CA LYS A 57 -1.09 9.81 -2.42
C LYS A 57 -1.55 11.05 -3.17
N ARG A 58 -1.87 12.15 -2.46
CA ARG A 58 -2.26 13.42 -3.09
C ARG A 58 -1.14 14.02 -3.94
N CYS A 59 0.10 14.01 -3.45
CA CYS A 59 1.25 14.50 -4.20
C CYS A 59 1.51 13.66 -5.46
N ASN A 60 1.36 12.34 -5.37
CA ASN A 60 1.58 11.41 -6.48
C ASN A 60 0.50 11.50 -7.58
N CYS A 61 -0.60 12.24 -7.36
CA CYS A 61 -1.63 12.50 -8.38
C CYS A 61 -1.37 13.77 -9.21
N ALA A 62 -0.39 14.60 -8.84
CA ALA A 62 -0.12 15.86 -9.53
C ALA A 62 0.64 15.65 -10.86
N ASP A 63 1.45 14.60 -10.96
CA ASP A 63 2.17 14.24 -12.19
C ASP A 63 1.39 13.17 -12.95
N ARG A 64 0.42 13.59 -13.76
CA ARG A 64 -0.06 12.73 -14.86
C ARG A 64 1.16 12.35 -15.70
N ALA A 65 1.40 11.05 -15.85
CA ALA A 65 2.45 10.55 -16.73
C ALA A 65 2.35 11.25 -18.10
N PRO A 66 3.48 11.77 -18.65
CA PRO A 66 3.48 12.46 -19.92
C PRO A 66 2.75 11.64 -20.99
N GLU A 67 1.88 12.30 -21.77
CA GLU A 67 1.01 11.62 -22.73
C GLU A 67 1.80 10.75 -23.72
N SER A 68 2.99 11.21 -24.11
CA SER A 68 3.92 10.46 -24.95
C SER A 68 4.39 9.14 -24.33
N LEU A 69 4.62 9.10 -23.01
CA LEU A 69 5.00 7.88 -22.31
C LEU A 69 3.81 6.91 -22.22
N ARG A 70 2.61 7.43 -21.93
CA ARG A 70 1.37 6.62 -21.89
C ARG A 70 1.09 5.97 -23.24
N GLN A 71 1.15 6.74 -24.33
CA GLN A 71 0.91 6.24 -25.69
C GLN A 71 1.89 5.11 -26.06
N ARG A 72 3.18 5.30 -25.75
CA ARG A 72 4.22 4.27 -25.98
C ARG A 72 3.94 2.99 -25.20
N ILE A 73 3.65 3.10 -23.90
CA ILE A 73 3.36 1.93 -23.05
C ILE A 73 2.12 1.17 -23.54
N VAL A 74 1.03 1.89 -23.84
CA VAL A 74 -0.20 1.27 -24.37
C VAL A 74 0.08 0.52 -25.66
N GLN A 75 0.82 1.12 -26.59
CA GLN A 75 1.17 0.48 -27.87
C GLN A 75 2.01 -0.79 -27.64
N THR A 76 3.05 -0.73 -26.80
CA THR A 76 3.90 -1.90 -26.50
C THR A 76 3.11 -3.05 -25.86
N ILE A 77 2.24 -2.75 -24.90
CA ILE A 77 1.42 -3.76 -24.24
C ILE A 77 0.43 -4.40 -25.23
N SER A 78 -0.23 -3.59 -26.07
CA SER A 78 -1.15 -4.10 -27.10
C SER A 78 -0.46 -5.06 -28.08
N ILE A 79 0.77 -4.77 -28.49
CA ILE A 79 1.54 -5.64 -29.38
C ILE A 79 1.86 -6.98 -28.70
N SER A 80 2.32 -6.95 -27.44
CA SER A 80 2.68 -8.18 -26.71
C SER A 80 1.52 -9.17 -26.52
N TYR A 81 0.28 -8.68 -26.37
CA TYR A 81 -0.90 -9.55 -26.26
C TYR A 81 -1.27 -10.22 -27.60
N THR A 82 -1.04 -9.53 -28.72
CA THR A 82 -1.33 -10.10 -30.05
C THR A 82 -0.42 -11.28 -30.39
N GLU A 83 0.87 -11.22 -30.04
CA GLU A 83 1.78 -12.36 -30.23
C GLU A 83 1.39 -13.55 -29.34
N ALA A 84 1.07 -13.32 -28.06
CA ALA A 84 0.71 -14.39 -27.13
C ALA A 84 -0.57 -15.16 -27.52
N THR A 85 -1.47 -14.54 -28.28
CA THR A 85 -2.71 -15.18 -28.75
C THR A 85 -2.48 -16.03 -30.02
N ILE A 86 -1.52 -15.64 -30.87
CA ILE A 86 -1.22 -16.34 -32.13
C ILE A 86 -0.46 -17.65 -31.89
N TYR A 87 0.39 -17.74 -30.86
CA TYR A 87 1.15 -18.97 -30.52
C TYR A 87 0.36 -20.03 -29.74
N ARG A 88 -0.94 -19.81 -29.48
CA ARG A 88 -1.83 -20.76 -28.79
C ARG A 88 -2.95 -21.35 -29.67
N ALA A 89 -2.92 -21.07 -30.98
CA ALA A 89 -3.86 -21.64 -31.96
C ALA A 89 -3.27 -22.87 -32.67
#